data_AF-A0A199VR50-F1
#
_entry.id   AF-A0A199VR50-F1
#
_cell.length_a   1.000
_cell.length_b   1.000
_cell.length_c   1.000
_cell.angle_alpha   90.00
_cell.angle_beta   90.00
_cell.angle_gamma   90.00
#
_symmetry.space_group_name_H-M   'P 1'
#
loop_
_entity.id
_entity.type
_entity.pdbx_description
1 polymer ?
#
loop_
_entity_poly.entity_id
_entity_poly.type
_entity_poly.pdbx_seq_one_letter_code
_entity_poly.pdbx_strand_id
1 'polypeptide(L)'
;MGYVTAQLVQPYRDRPNEGTLAIFTEFSPMADPSFEAGRPGEYAIELGRVIDRGLRESRAVDMESLCVVAGKSVWAIRVDLHILDNGGNLIDAANIAALAALLTFRRPECTVGGDNGQEVVVHDPEVREPLPLTMHHLPVAVTFAYFGEGGIMVIDPSYKEEAVMGGRMTATINSNGDVCAIQKAGGEGVVSSVIMQCLRIASVKAADITSKIKNAVDAYNTERALQKVKRQSSSVAQNINIPDVTMKESNDDNASASNQTEMLVDEPERISKSEVYRSAQTITASIGDSTKRDKDTTMIGGPSNW
;
A
#
# COMPACT_ATOMS: atom_id res chain seq x y z
N MET A 1 13.47 1.96 -5.52
CA MET A 1 13.55 1.82 -4.04
C MET A 1 12.79 2.98 -3.41
N GLY A 2 11.97 2.72 -2.40
CA GLY A 2 11.29 3.77 -1.63
C GLY A 2 11.78 3.78 -0.18
N TYR A 3 12.08 4.96 0.34
CA TYR A 3 12.48 5.19 1.73
C TYR A 3 11.60 6.28 2.35
N VAL A 4 11.30 6.16 3.64
CA VAL A 4 10.45 7.12 4.34
C VAL A 4 11.16 7.59 5.60
N THR A 5 11.19 8.92 5.79
CA THR A 5 11.67 9.58 7.00
C THR A 5 10.56 10.43 7.60
N ALA A 6 10.64 10.68 8.91
CA ALA A 6 9.76 11.61 9.59
C ALA A 6 10.58 12.53 10.50
N GLN A 7 10.22 13.81 10.52
CA GLN A 7 10.84 14.85 11.35
C GLN A 7 9.76 15.70 12.02
N LEU A 8 10.01 16.20 13.22
CA LEU A 8 9.13 17.20 13.85
C LEU A 8 9.45 18.58 13.29
N VAL A 9 8.44 19.23 12.70
CA VAL A 9 8.55 20.54 12.06
C VAL A 9 7.37 21.41 12.50
N GLN A 10 7.51 22.74 12.45
CA GLN A 10 6.38 23.63 12.65
C GLN A 10 5.41 23.54 11.46
N PRO A 11 4.08 23.40 11.68
CA PRO A 11 3.11 23.36 10.58
C PRO A 11 3.04 24.68 9.81
N TYR A 12 2.49 24.63 8.59
CA TYR A 12 2.14 25.83 7.84
C TYR A 12 1.06 26.64 8.57
N ARG A 13 1.14 27.97 8.48
CA ARG A 13 0.19 28.88 9.17
C ARG A 13 -1.26 28.68 8.72
N ASP A 14 -1.47 28.29 7.47
CA ASP A 14 -2.79 28.06 6.90
C ASP A 14 -3.44 26.76 7.40
N ARG A 15 -2.62 25.80 7.88
CA ARG A 15 -3.03 24.46 8.32
C ARG A 15 -2.27 24.02 9.58
N PRO A 16 -2.58 24.64 10.75
CA PRO A 16 -1.86 24.39 12.00
C PRO A 16 -2.10 22.99 12.60
N ASN A 17 -3.13 22.28 12.15
CA ASN A 17 -3.58 20.99 12.69
C ASN A 17 -3.22 19.79 11.78
N GLU A 18 -2.54 20.03 10.67
CA GLU A 18 -2.21 19.00 9.68
C GLU A 18 -0.68 18.83 9.61
N GLY A 19 -0.23 17.58 9.55
CA GLY A 19 1.15 17.24 9.19
C GLY A 19 1.44 17.53 7.72
N THR A 20 2.68 17.29 7.32
CA THR A 20 3.10 17.47 5.93
C THR A 20 3.61 16.16 5.35
N LEU A 21 3.32 15.94 4.07
CA LEU A 21 3.90 14.88 3.25
C LEU A 21 4.63 15.54 2.09
N ALA A 22 5.84 15.09 1.78
CA ALA A 22 6.61 15.50 0.62
C ALA A 22 7.22 14.26 -0.06
N ILE A 23 7.14 14.21 -1.39
CA ILE A 23 7.70 13.12 -2.20
C ILE A 23 8.82 13.68 -3.07
N PHE A 24 9.98 13.03 -3.02
CA PHE A 24 11.14 13.34 -3.82
C PHE A 24 11.50 12.14 -4.68
N THR A 25 11.82 12.39 -5.94
CA THR A 25 12.20 11.38 -6.93
C THR A 25 13.62 11.66 -7.38
N GLU A 26 14.54 10.74 -7.09
CA GLU A 26 15.94 10.83 -7.48
C GLU A 26 16.24 9.83 -8.60
N PHE A 27 16.70 10.36 -9.73
CA PHE A 27 17.12 9.58 -10.87
C PHE A 27 18.64 9.44 -10.82
N SER A 28 19.11 8.20 -10.72
CA SER A 28 20.54 7.87 -10.75
C SER A 28 20.96 7.51 -12.17
N PRO A 29 22.14 7.96 -12.66
CA PRO A 29 22.74 7.47 -13.91
C PRO A 29 22.97 5.95 -13.93
N MET A 30 22.90 5.29 -12.77
CA MET A 30 22.93 3.83 -12.65
C MET A 30 21.68 3.16 -13.25
N ALA A 31 20.53 3.84 -13.22
CA ALA A 31 19.26 3.28 -13.70
C ALA A 31 19.10 3.42 -15.22
N ASP A 32 19.60 4.51 -15.78
CA ASP A 32 19.58 4.80 -17.21
C ASP A 32 20.71 5.77 -17.54
N PRO A 33 21.56 5.52 -18.57
CA PRO A 33 22.63 6.44 -18.96
C PRO A 33 22.12 7.80 -19.48
N SER A 34 20.83 7.95 -19.78
CA SER A 34 20.21 9.23 -20.13
C SER A 34 19.90 10.11 -18.91
N PHE A 35 19.99 9.59 -17.68
CA PHE A 35 19.72 10.35 -16.47
C PHE A 35 20.97 11.12 -16.00
N GLU A 36 20.91 12.44 -16.07
CA GLU A 36 21.96 13.31 -15.53
C GLU A 36 21.89 13.42 -14.00
N ALA A 37 23.03 13.28 -13.32
CA ALA A 37 23.11 13.48 -11.88
C ALA A 37 23.01 14.98 -11.52
N GLY A 38 22.11 15.31 -10.58
CA GLY A 38 21.99 16.67 -10.03
C GLY A 38 20.63 17.30 -10.33
N ARG A 39 20.49 17.98 -11.47
CA ARG A 39 19.24 18.66 -11.81
C ARG A 39 18.19 17.62 -12.22
N PRO A 40 17.01 17.55 -11.58
CA PRO A 40 15.97 16.62 -11.99
C PRO A 40 15.47 16.98 -13.39
N GLY A 41 15.51 16.00 -14.30
CA GLY A 41 14.96 16.11 -15.65
C GLY A 41 13.43 16.19 -15.64
N GLU A 42 12.84 16.54 -16.79
CA GLU A 42 11.39 16.72 -16.92
C GLU A 42 10.61 15.48 -16.48
N TYR A 43 11.04 14.28 -16.86
CA TYR A 43 10.40 13.02 -16.49
C TYR A 43 10.46 12.74 -14.97
N ALA A 44 11.54 13.12 -14.29
CA ALA A 44 11.63 13.02 -12.83
C ALA A 44 10.64 13.97 -12.14
N ILE A 45 10.49 15.20 -12.66
CA ILE A 45 9.53 16.19 -12.16
C ILE A 45 8.08 15.74 -12.41
N GLU A 46 7.79 15.18 -13.58
CA GLU A 46 6.49 14.58 -13.91
C GLU A 46 6.16 13.44 -12.96
N LEU A 47 7.09 12.48 -12.77
CA LEU A 47 6.93 11.34 -11.88
C LEU A 47 6.57 11.77 -10.45
N GLY A 48 7.37 12.66 -9.86
CA GLY A 48 7.14 13.15 -8.51
C GLY A 48 5.79 13.87 -8.36
N ARG A 49 5.39 14.66 -9.36
CA ARG A 49 4.08 15.36 -9.36
C ARG A 49 2.88 14.43 -9.55
N VAL A 50 3.00 13.40 -10.38
CA VAL A 50 1.92 12.41 -10.59
C VAL A 50 1.68 11.63 -9.29
N ILE A 51 2.74 11.21 -8.61
CA ILE A 51 2.66 10.47 -7.33
C ILE A 51 2.19 11.40 -6.19
N ASP A 52 2.70 12.63 -6.09
CA ASP A 52 2.25 13.58 -5.05
C ASP A 52 0.77 13.91 -5.19
N ARG A 53 0.29 14.25 -6.39
CA ARG A 53 -1.15 14.46 -6.64
C ARG A 53 -1.96 13.19 -6.31
N GLY A 54 -1.48 12.02 -6.73
CA GLY A 54 -2.14 10.73 -6.48
C GLY A 54 -2.32 10.42 -4.99
N LEU A 55 -1.34 10.73 -4.14
CA LEU A 55 -1.38 10.50 -2.69
C LEU A 55 -2.06 11.65 -1.91
N ARG A 56 -1.87 12.89 -2.35
CA ARG A 56 -2.35 14.11 -1.68
C ARG A 56 -3.81 14.41 -1.95
N GLU A 57 -4.24 14.44 -3.22
CA GLU A 57 -5.63 14.77 -3.56
C GLU A 57 -6.59 13.66 -3.15
N SER A 58 -6.14 12.40 -3.18
CA SER A 58 -6.90 11.27 -2.64
C SER A 58 -6.98 11.27 -1.11
N ARG A 59 -6.11 12.00 -0.40
CA ARG A 59 -5.94 11.97 1.07
C ARG A 59 -5.66 10.55 1.59
N ALA A 60 -4.73 9.84 0.94
CA ALA A 60 -4.40 8.46 1.31
C ALA A 60 -3.79 8.32 2.72
N VAL A 61 -3.03 9.32 3.15
CA VAL A 61 -2.42 9.42 4.50
C VAL A 61 -3.21 10.43 5.34
N ASP A 62 -3.55 10.03 6.57
CA ASP A 62 -4.21 10.89 7.55
C ASP A 62 -3.23 11.95 8.09
N MET A 63 -3.32 13.18 7.57
CA MET A 63 -2.47 14.30 8.00
C MET A 63 -2.86 14.84 9.38
N GLU A 64 -4.08 14.61 9.87
CA GLU A 64 -4.52 15.10 11.18
C GLU A 64 -3.88 14.24 12.29
N SER A 65 -3.76 12.93 12.08
CA SER A 65 -3.01 12.01 12.96
C SER A 65 -1.52 12.34 13.13
N LEU A 66 -0.97 13.18 12.24
CA LEU A 66 0.41 13.64 12.26
C LEU A 66 0.62 14.89 13.12
N CYS A 67 -0.43 15.57 13.57
CA CYS A 67 -0.32 16.68 14.50
C CYS A 67 -0.01 16.19 15.92
N VAL A 68 0.98 16.79 16.58
CA VAL A 68 1.31 16.51 17.99
C VAL A 68 0.86 17.67 18.88
N VAL A 69 1.22 18.90 18.51
CA VAL A 69 0.76 20.13 19.16
C VAL A 69 0.39 21.14 18.07
N ALA A 70 -0.89 21.46 17.97
CA ALA A 70 -1.44 22.37 16.95
C ALA A 70 -0.67 23.70 16.89
N GLY A 71 -0.27 24.11 15.69
CA GLY A 71 0.48 25.36 15.43
C GLY A 71 1.95 25.37 15.88
N LYS A 72 2.40 24.36 16.65
CA LYS A 72 3.77 24.30 17.19
C LYS A 72 4.59 23.16 16.59
N SER A 73 4.06 21.93 16.61
CA SER A 73 4.82 20.73 16.24
C SER A 73 3.92 19.69 15.57
N VAL A 74 4.22 19.40 14.31
CA VAL A 74 3.61 18.33 13.52
C VAL A 74 4.68 17.45 12.91
N TRP A 75 4.31 16.23 12.53
CA TRP A 75 5.19 15.36 11.76
C TRP A 75 5.21 15.77 10.30
N ALA A 76 6.41 16.01 9.78
CA ALA A 76 6.72 16.10 8.38
C ALA A 76 7.27 14.76 7.89
N ILE A 77 6.52 14.09 7.02
CA ILE A 77 6.88 12.83 6.38
C ILE A 77 7.50 13.14 5.02
N ARG A 78 8.68 12.58 4.78
CA ARG A 78 9.40 12.67 3.51
C ARG A 78 9.54 11.27 2.92
N VAL A 79 9.10 11.10 1.68
CA VAL A 79 9.22 9.87 0.89
C VAL A 79 10.26 10.10 -0.20
N ASP A 80 11.36 9.37 -0.15
CA ASP A 80 12.44 9.41 -1.12
C ASP A 80 12.36 8.18 -2.04
N LEU A 81 12.20 8.43 -3.35
CA LEU A 81 12.05 7.41 -4.38
C LEU A 81 13.28 7.41 -5.27
N HIS A 82 14.21 6.48 -5.02
CA HIS A 82 15.41 6.30 -5.83
C HIS A 82 15.15 5.26 -6.92
N ILE A 83 15.28 5.65 -8.18
CA ILE A 83 15.21 4.72 -9.32
C ILE A 83 16.55 4.00 -9.45
N LEU A 84 16.53 2.66 -9.53
CA LEU A 84 17.72 1.81 -9.54
C LEU A 84 18.01 1.20 -10.92
N ASP A 85 16.97 0.90 -11.70
CA ASP A 85 17.00 0.29 -13.03
C ASP A 85 15.76 0.78 -13.79
N ASN A 86 15.88 1.05 -15.09
CA ASN A 86 14.81 1.59 -15.93
C ASN A 86 14.29 0.54 -16.93
N GLY A 87 13.40 -0.34 -16.45
CA GLY A 87 12.73 -1.36 -17.28
C GLY A 87 11.55 -0.84 -18.12
N GLY A 88 11.17 0.43 -17.96
CA GLY A 88 9.89 1.00 -18.39
C GLY A 88 8.90 1.22 -17.25
N ASN A 89 7.88 2.03 -17.50
CA ASN A 89 6.76 2.32 -16.60
C ASN A 89 7.16 2.68 -15.14
N LEU A 90 8.07 3.64 -15.00
CA LEU A 90 8.54 4.08 -13.68
C LEU A 90 7.41 4.63 -12.78
N ILE A 91 6.30 5.10 -13.36
CA ILE A 91 5.19 5.72 -12.62
C ILE A 91 4.48 4.72 -11.73
N ASP A 92 4.07 3.58 -12.27
CA ASP A 92 3.35 2.56 -11.51
C ASP A 92 4.29 1.90 -10.49
N ALA A 93 5.53 1.58 -10.90
CA ALA A 93 6.55 1.00 -10.03
C ALA A 93 6.92 1.91 -8.84
N ALA A 94 7.10 3.21 -9.07
CA ALA A 94 7.42 4.18 -8.04
C ALA A 94 6.22 4.46 -7.11
N ASN A 95 4.98 4.45 -7.61
CA ASN A 95 3.80 4.56 -6.75
C ASN A 95 3.65 3.31 -5.84
N ILE A 96 3.81 2.10 -6.39
CA ILE A 96 3.80 0.86 -5.59
C ILE A 96 4.90 0.90 -4.51
N ALA A 97 6.09 1.39 -4.85
CA ALA A 97 7.18 1.58 -3.88
C ALA A 97 6.84 2.62 -2.80
N ALA A 98 6.21 3.75 -3.16
CA ALA A 98 5.77 4.76 -2.21
C ALA A 98 4.72 4.22 -1.22
N LEU A 99 3.69 3.53 -1.73
CA LEU A 99 2.63 2.91 -0.92
C LEU A 99 3.20 1.85 0.03
N ALA A 100 4.05 0.94 -0.48
CA ALA A 100 4.66 -0.09 0.35
C ALA A 100 5.57 0.51 1.43
N ALA A 101 6.35 1.56 1.10
CA ALA A 101 7.21 2.23 2.07
C ALA A 101 6.39 2.98 3.14
N LEU A 102 5.30 3.67 2.78
CA LEU A 102 4.39 4.33 3.74
C LEU A 102 3.71 3.32 4.68
N LEU A 103 3.25 2.17 4.17
CA LEU A 103 2.58 1.13 4.97
C LEU A 103 3.53 0.41 5.95
N THR A 104 4.78 0.24 5.57
CA THR A 104 5.82 -0.43 6.39
C THR A 104 6.51 0.52 7.37
N PHE A 105 6.52 1.82 7.07
CA PHE A 105 7.09 2.85 7.93
C PHE A 105 6.42 2.89 9.31
N ARG A 106 7.21 3.22 10.33
CA ARG A 106 6.74 3.46 11.70
C ARG A 106 7.44 4.71 12.24
N ARG A 107 6.67 5.68 12.72
CA ARG A 107 7.22 6.88 13.38
C ARG A 107 7.58 6.57 14.84
N PRO A 108 8.63 7.18 15.42
CA PRO A 108 8.85 7.08 16.85
C PRO A 108 7.69 7.70 17.63
N GLU A 109 7.43 7.19 18.84
CA GLU A 109 6.38 7.72 19.70
C GLU A 109 6.82 9.06 20.32
N CYS A 110 5.88 9.99 20.48
CA CYS A 110 6.11 11.23 21.21
C CYS A 110 5.21 11.29 22.44
N THR A 111 5.77 11.74 23.57
CA THR A 111 4.96 12.29 24.66
C THR A 111 4.92 13.80 24.59
N VAL A 112 3.76 14.35 24.95
CA VAL A 112 3.60 15.78 25.21
C VAL A 112 3.69 15.99 26.72
N GLY A 113 4.57 16.89 27.14
CA GLY A 113 4.89 17.16 28.54
C GLY A 113 5.06 18.65 28.86
N GLY A 114 5.54 18.90 30.08
CA GLY A 114 5.68 20.22 30.68
C GLY A 114 4.35 20.78 31.22
N ASP A 115 4.42 21.71 32.17
CA ASP A 115 3.26 22.29 32.87
C ASP A 115 2.25 22.98 31.94
N ASN A 116 2.69 23.37 30.75
CA ASN A 116 1.87 24.01 29.72
C ASN A 116 1.40 23.05 28.60
N GLY A 117 1.75 21.75 28.64
CA GLY A 117 1.38 20.77 27.61
C GLY A 117 1.94 21.09 26.22
N GLN A 118 3.15 21.65 26.15
CA GLN A 118 3.75 22.15 24.90
C GLN A 118 5.17 21.63 24.62
N GLU A 119 5.77 20.87 25.51
CA GLU A 119 7.08 20.25 25.27
C GLU A 119 6.84 18.88 24.63
N VAL A 120 7.63 18.54 23.60
CA VAL A 120 7.49 17.28 22.88
C VAL A 120 8.76 16.47 23.06
N VAL A 121 8.65 15.32 23.71
CA VAL A 121 9.76 14.39 23.92
C VAL A 121 9.56 13.22 22.96
N VAL A 122 10.47 13.09 22.00
CA VAL A 122 10.56 11.92 21.11
C VAL A 122 11.20 10.78 21.88
N HIS A 123 10.60 9.60 21.85
CA HIS A 123 11.17 8.40 22.43
C HIS A 123 11.89 7.56 21.37
N ASP A 124 13.10 7.10 21.71
CA ASP A 124 13.84 6.16 20.87
C ASP A 124 13.08 4.82 20.72
N PRO A 125 13.25 4.13 19.58
CA PRO A 125 12.54 2.88 19.25
C PRO A 125 12.86 1.70 20.19
N GLU A 126 13.84 1.85 21.08
CA GLU A 126 14.17 0.90 22.14
C GLU A 126 13.36 1.14 23.43
N VAL A 127 12.95 2.40 23.68
CA VAL A 127 12.21 2.80 24.88
C VAL A 127 10.70 2.66 24.67
N ARG A 128 10.20 3.00 23.47
CA ARG A 128 8.78 2.83 23.10
C ARG A 128 8.64 2.26 21.70
N GLU A 129 7.51 1.59 21.44
CA GLU A 129 7.25 0.97 20.15
C GLU A 129 6.90 2.02 19.08
N PRO A 130 7.62 2.05 17.94
CA PRO A 130 7.28 2.94 16.84
C PRO A 130 5.88 2.66 16.25
N LEU A 131 5.08 3.71 16.12
CA LEU A 131 3.67 3.66 15.71
C LEU A 131 3.50 3.62 14.18
N PRO A 132 2.49 2.88 13.66
CA PRO A 132 2.09 2.95 12.26
C PRO A 132 1.60 4.34 11.85
N LEU A 133 1.69 4.61 10.54
CA LEU A 133 0.94 5.67 9.91
C LEU A 133 -0.50 5.19 9.67
N THR A 134 -1.47 6.07 9.91
CA THR A 134 -2.85 5.83 9.53
C THR A 134 -3.00 6.14 8.04
N MET A 135 -3.29 5.11 7.24
CA MET A 135 -3.68 5.26 5.84
C MET A 135 -5.16 4.92 5.68
N HIS A 136 -5.94 5.83 5.08
CA HIS A 136 -7.36 5.61 4.85
C HIS A 136 -7.60 4.61 3.73
N HIS A 137 -6.77 4.64 2.68
CA HIS A 137 -6.93 3.82 1.47
C HIS A 137 -5.65 3.82 0.62
N LEU A 138 -5.65 3.12 -0.52
CA LEU A 138 -4.45 2.84 -1.32
C LEU A 138 -4.65 3.22 -2.80
N PRO A 139 -4.22 4.42 -3.22
CA PRO A 139 -4.34 4.90 -4.60
C PRO A 139 -3.26 4.31 -5.51
N VAL A 140 -3.57 3.23 -6.24
CA VAL A 140 -2.64 2.56 -7.17
C VAL A 140 -2.67 3.27 -8.54
N ALA A 141 -1.49 3.49 -9.13
CA ALA A 141 -1.35 3.99 -10.49
C ALA A 141 -1.33 2.82 -11.48
N VAL A 142 -2.04 3.00 -12.60
CA VAL A 142 -2.03 2.08 -13.74
C VAL A 142 -1.84 2.90 -15.00
N THR A 143 -0.76 2.62 -15.74
CA THR A 143 -0.34 3.34 -16.93
C THR A 143 -0.64 2.56 -18.20
N PHE A 144 -1.26 3.25 -19.15
CA PHE A 144 -1.61 2.77 -20.49
C PHE A 144 -0.75 3.51 -21.51
N ALA A 145 -0.11 2.79 -22.44
CA ALA A 145 0.52 3.36 -23.62
C ALA A 145 -0.40 3.23 -24.84
N TYR A 146 -0.35 4.24 -25.71
CA TYR A 146 -1.10 4.28 -26.97
C TYR A 146 -0.16 4.21 -28.17
N PHE A 147 -0.61 3.48 -29.19
CA PHE A 147 0.10 3.30 -30.45
C PHE A 147 -0.87 3.42 -31.63
N GLY A 148 -0.40 4.02 -32.72
CA GLY A 148 -1.12 4.06 -34.00
C GLY A 148 -2.40 4.90 -33.96
N GLU A 149 -2.28 6.17 -33.57
CA GLU A 149 -3.38 7.14 -33.44
C GLU A 149 -4.47 6.67 -32.45
N GLY A 150 -4.03 6.08 -31.34
CA GLY A 150 -4.91 5.52 -30.30
C GLY A 150 -5.62 4.22 -30.68
N GLY A 151 -5.29 3.61 -31.83
CA GLY A 151 -5.89 2.36 -32.31
C GLY A 151 -5.49 1.12 -31.50
N ILE A 152 -4.33 1.14 -30.83
CA ILE A 152 -3.84 0.05 -29.97
C ILE A 152 -3.50 0.63 -28.60
N MET A 153 -3.96 -0.05 -27.53
CA MET A 153 -3.59 0.26 -26.14
C MET A 153 -2.81 -0.90 -25.53
N VAL A 154 -1.76 -0.61 -24.78
CA VAL A 154 -0.98 -1.57 -23.98
C VAL A 154 -0.96 -1.10 -22.53
N ILE A 155 -0.93 -2.04 -21.58
CA ILE A 155 -0.82 -1.79 -20.14
C ILE A 155 0.58 -2.18 -19.71
N ASP A 156 1.20 -1.39 -18.84
CA ASP A 156 2.55 -1.64 -18.32
C ASP A 156 3.62 -1.71 -19.44
N PRO A 157 3.84 -0.59 -20.17
CA PRO A 157 4.78 -0.56 -21.30
C PRO A 157 6.23 -0.76 -20.84
N SER A 158 6.93 -1.68 -21.50
CA SER A 158 8.38 -1.84 -21.33
C SER A 158 9.15 -0.65 -21.91
N TYR A 159 10.42 -0.51 -21.52
CA TYR A 159 11.32 0.56 -22.01
C TYR A 159 11.31 0.75 -23.55
N LYS A 160 11.20 -0.36 -24.31
CA LYS A 160 11.14 -0.32 -25.79
C LYS A 160 9.79 0.14 -26.32
N GLU A 161 8.72 -0.13 -25.60
CA GLU A 161 7.36 0.28 -25.93
C GLU A 161 7.15 1.76 -25.58
N GLU A 162 7.67 2.22 -24.43
CA GLU A 162 7.70 3.65 -24.09
C GLU A 162 8.51 4.48 -25.10
N ALA A 163 9.58 3.92 -25.67
CA ALA A 163 10.38 4.61 -26.69
C ALA A 163 9.65 4.82 -28.04
N VAL A 164 8.54 4.12 -28.30
CA VAL A 164 7.79 4.18 -29.57
C VAL A 164 6.30 4.54 -29.41
N MET A 165 5.84 4.87 -28.20
CA MET A 165 4.45 5.27 -27.94
C MET A 165 4.15 6.69 -28.46
N GLY A 166 2.93 6.90 -28.97
CA GLY A 166 2.46 8.24 -29.37
C GLY A 166 1.96 9.08 -28.18
N GLY A 167 1.54 8.41 -27.11
CA GLY A 167 1.15 9.00 -25.84
C GLY A 167 0.90 7.95 -24.77
N ARG A 168 0.67 8.41 -23.54
CA ARG A 168 0.29 7.56 -22.41
C ARG A 168 -0.81 8.18 -21.56
N MET A 169 -1.51 7.35 -20.81
CA MET A 169 -2.41 7.79 -19.76
C MET A 169 -2.15 6.99 -18.49
N THR A 170 -1.81 7.68 -17.40
CA THR A 170 -1.78 7.11 -16.05
C THR A 170 -3.10 7.44 -15.36
N ALA A 171 -3.78 6.41 -14.87
CA ALA A 171 -4.95 6.55 -14.00
C ALA A 171 -4.58 6.08 -12.58
N THR A 172 -4.78 6.94 -11.60
CA THR A 172 -4.63 6.59 -10.18
C THR A 172 -6.00 6.24 -9.62
N ILE A 173 -6.18 5.00 -9.18
CA ILE A 173 -7.45 4.43 -8.74
C ILE A 173 -7.30 3.81 -7.35
N ASN A 174 -8.29 4.06 -6.51
CA ASN A 174 -8.34 3.58 -5.13
C ASN A 174 -8.84 2.12 -5.05
N SER A 175 -8.61 1.45 -3.90
CA SER A 175 -9.15 0.12 -3.60
C SER A 175 -10.68 0.01 -3.70
N ASN A 176 -11.37 1.15 -3.58
CA ASN A 176 -12.83 1.24 -3.65
C ASN A 176 -13.36 1.36 -5.09
N GLY A 177 -12.47 1.49 -6.08
CA GLY A 177 -12.82 1.78 -7.48
C GLY A 177 -12.91 3.27 -7.82
N ASP A 178 -12.77 4.16 -6.83
CA ASP A 178 -12.78 5.60 -7.03
C ASP A 178 -11.54 6.08 -7.79
N VAL A 179 -11.73 6.95 -8.79
CA VAL A 179 -10.62 7.56 -9.53
C VAL A 179 -10.09 8.77 -8.77
N CYS A 180 -8.82 8.72 -8.36
CA CYS A 180 -8.16 9.80 -7.64
C CYS A 180 -7.57 10.86 -8.56
N ALA A 181 -6.92 10.43 -9.64
CA ALA A 181 -6.28 11.32 -10.61
C ALA A 181 -6.18 10.65 -11.99
N ILE A 182 -6.20 11.44 -13.05
CA ILE A 182 -5.88 11.00 -14.41
C ILE A 182 -4.84 11.97 -14.98
N GLN A 183 -3.75 11.42 -15.52
CA GLN A 183 -2.75 12.16 -16.28
C GLN A 183 -2.66 11.57 -17.68
N LYS A 184 -3.12 12.31 -18.69
CA LYS A 184 -2.79 12.01 -20.09
C LYS A 184 -1.53 12.82 -20.46
N ALA A 185 -0.47 12.13 -20.81
CA ALA A 185 0.78 12.71 -21.29
C ALA A 185 1.00 12.36 -22.78
N GLY A 186 1.66 13.25 -23.52
CA GLY A 186 1.81 13.13 -24.97
C GLY A 186 0.64 13.69 -25.79
N GLY A 187 0.90 13.94 -27.08
CA GLY A 187 0.04 14.70 -27.98
C GLY A 187 -1.03 13.89 -28.74
N GLU A 188 -0.96 12.56 -28.71
CA GLU A 188 -1.85 11.68 -29.48
C GLU A 188 -3.33 11.82 -29.06
N GLY A 189 -4.25 11.88 -30.03
CA GLY A 189 -5.69 11.94 -29.77
C GLY A 189 -6.22 10.60 -29.28
N VAL A 190 -7.06 10.60 -28.23
CA VAL A 190 -7.69 9.38 -27.70
C VAL A 190 -9.19 9.63 -27.53
N VAL A 191 -10.01 8.71 -28.03
CA VAL A 191 -11.47 8.81 -27.95
C VAL A 191 -11.96 8.53 -26.52
N SER A 192 -12.95 9.28 -26.05
CA SER A 192 -13.49 9.15 -24.68
C SER A 192 -13.95 7.73 -24.32
N SER A 193 -14.52 6.97 -25.27
CA SER A 193 -14.89 5.57 -25.09
C SER A 193 -13.70 4.67 -24.71
N VAL A 194 -12.53 4.91 -25.32
CA VAL A 194 -11.29 4.20 -25.01
C VAL A 194 -10.81 4.54 -23.60
N ILE A 195 -10.87 5.81 -23.20
CA ILE A 195 -10.52 6.25 -21.84
C ILE A 195 -11.41 5.55 -20.79
N MET A 196 -12.72 5.48 -21.02
CA MET A 196 -13.65 4.77 -20.13
C MET A 196 -13.37 3.27 -20.06
N GLN A 197 -12.96 2.64 -21.17
CA GLN A 197 -12.51 1.26 -21.18
C GLN A 197 -11.22 1.06 -20.38
N CYS A 198 -10.22 1.94 -20.55
CA CYS A 198 -8.98 1.93 -19.76
C CYS A 198 -9.29 2.04 -18.26
N LEU A 199 -10.14 2.98 -17.83
CA LEU A 199 -10.51 3.15 -16.42
C LEU A 199 -11.16 1.88 -15.83
N ARG A 200 -12.02 1.20 -16.59
CA ARG A 200 -12.63 -0.07 -16.16
C ARG A 200 -11.63 -1.22 -16.04
N ILE A 201 -10.58 -1.25 -16.87
CA ILE A 201 -9.51 -2.24 -16.76
C ILE A 201 -8.59 -1.88 -15.58
N ALA A 202 -8.29 -0.59 -15.42
CA ALA A 202 -7.47 -0.06 -14.33
C ALA A 202 -8.07 -0.35 -12.96
N SER A 203 -9.39 -0.27 -12.76
CA SER A 203 -9.99 -0.57 -11.46
C SER A 203 -9.83 -2.05 -11.06
N VAL A 204 -9.95 -2.98 -12.02
CA VAL A 204 -9.65 -4.40 -11.79
C VAL A 204 -8.16 -4.60 -11.45
N LYS A 205 -7.25 -3.96 -12.18
CA LYS A 205 -5.80 -4.06 -11.91
C LYS A 205 -5.37 -3.39 -10.60
N ALA A 206 -5.98 -2.27 -10.23
CA ALA A 206 -5.74 -1.61 -8.96
C ALA A 206 -6.17 -2.49 -7.78
N ALA A 207 -7.29 -3.21 -7.88
CA ALA A 207 -7.71 -4.19 -6.89
C ALA A 207 -6.71 -5.37 -6.77
N ASP A 208 -6.30 -5.96 -7.91
CA ASP A 208 -5.29 -7.02 -7.96
C ASP A 208 -3.98 -6.58 -7.26
N ILE A 209 -3.45 -5.41 -7.65
CA ILE A 209 -2.19 -4.85 -7.11
C ILE A 209 -2.34 -4.53 -5.62
N THR A 210 -3.46 -3.92 -5.21
CA THR A 210 -3.73 -3.61 -3.80
C THR A 210 -3.72 -4.87 -2.93
N SER A 211 -4.29 -5.97 -3.42
CA SER A 211 -4.27 -7.25 -2.68
C SER A 211 -2.84 -7.77 -2.48
N LYS A 212 -1.99 -7.66 -3.51
CA LYS A 212 -0.58 -8.07 -3.46
C LYS A 212 0.23 -7.21 -2.49
N ILE A 213 0.02 -5.89 -2.50
CA ILE A 213 0.68 -4.96 -1.56
C ILE A 213 0.31 -5.31 -0.12
N LYS A 214 -1.00 -5.48 0.19
CA LYS A 214 -1.46 -5.86 1.54
C LYS A 214 -0.82 -7.17 1.99
N ASN A 215 -0.91 -8.24 1.19
CA ASN A 215 -0.35 -9.54 1.52
C ASN A 215 1.17 -9.48 1.80
N ALA A 216 1.93 -8.69 1.03
CA ALA A 216 3.37 -8.52 1.23
C ALA A 216 3.69 -7.72 2.50
N VAL A 217 2.94 -6.65 2.78
CA VAL A 217 3.06 -5.84 4.00
C VAL A 217 2.71 -6.64 5.24
N ASP A 218 1.65 -7.46 5.20
CA ASP A 218 1.22 -8.30 6.32
C ASP A 218 2.24 -9.41 6.62
N ALA A 219 2.83 -10.02 5.58
CA ALA A 219 3.94 -10.96 5.73
C ALA A 219 5.17 -10.30 6.40
N TYR A 220 5.56 -9.10 5.95
CA TYR A 220 6.65 -8.33 6.54
C TYR A 220 6.38 -7.95 8.00
N ASN A 221 5.16 -7.48 8.32
CA ASN A 221 4.75 -7.15 9.69
C ASN A 221 4.78 -8.39 10.60
N THR A 222 4.32 -9.54 10.09
CA THR A 222 4.33 -10.82 10.81
C THR A 222 5.75 -11.29 11.11
N GLU A 223 6.65 -11.27 10.11
CA GLU A 223 8.06 -11.65 10.33
C GLU A 223 8.71 -10.74 11.38
N ARG A 224 8.49 -9.42 11.27
CA ARG A 224 9.01 -8.44 12.23
C ARG A 224 8.47 -8.67 13.65
N ALA A 225 7.20 -9.02 13.81
CA ALA A 225 6.63 -9.37 15.11
C ALA A 225 7.29 -10.63 15.70
N LEU A 226 7.51 -11.67 14.89
CA LEU A 226 8.22 -12.88 15.31
C LEU A 226 9.68 -12.60 15.70
N GLN A 227 10.37 -11.70 14.99
CA GLN A 227 11.72 -11.27 15.36
C GLN A 227 11.76 -10.53 16.71
N LYS A 228 10.72 -9.77 17.08
CA LYS A 228 10.61 -9.16 18.43
C LYS A 228 10.45 -10.21 19.53
N VAL A 229 9.56 -11.19 19.34
CA VAL A 229 9.33 -12.28 20.31
C VAL A 229 10.64 -13.03 20.60
N LYS A 230 11.42 -13.35 19.55
CA LYS A 230 12.74 -14.01 19.68
C LYS A 230 13.77 -13.20 20.48
N ARG A 231 13.70 -11.86 20.47
CA ARG A 231 14.62 -10.99 21.24
C ARG A 231 14.23 -10.90 22.72
N GLN A 232 12.93 -10.91 23.03
CA GLN A 232 12.44 -10.83 24.40
C GLN A 232 12.49 -12.18 25.13
N SER A 233 12.32 -13.31 24.44
CA SER A 233 12.38 -14.63 25.08
C SER A 233 13.75 -14.98 25.67
N SER A 234 14.84 -14.38 25.16
CA SER A 234 16.20 -14.58 25.70
C SER A 234 16.53 -13.77 26.96
N SER A 235 15.72 -12.75 27.32
CA SER A 235 16.04 -11.84 28.44
C SER A 235 15.19 -12.03 29.70
N VAL A 236 14.16 -12.89 29.66
CA VAL A 236 13.19 -13.08 30.77
C VAL A 236 13.44 -14.38 31.57
N ALA A 237 14.54 -15.09 31.30
CA ALA A 237 14.99 -16.23 32.11
C ALA A 237 15.66 -15.80 33.43
N GLN A 238 14.97 -14.98 34.24
CA GLN A 238 15.36 -14.76 35.64
C GLN A 238 14.86 -15.93 36.49
N ASN A 239 15.79 -16.73 37.01
CA ASN A 239 15.49 -17.88 37.86
C ASN A 239 14.74 -17.46 39.13
N ILE A 240 13.45 -17.78 39.21
CA ILE A 240 12.69 -17.74 40.47
C ILE A 240 13.12 -18.96 41.29
N ASN A 241 14.12 -18.75 42.15
CA ASN A 241 14.65 -19.82 42.99
C ASN A 241 13.77 -19.96 44.25
N ILE A 242 12.90 -20.99 44.27
CA ILE A 242 12.09 -21.33 45.44
C ILE A 242 12.99 -22.11 46.41
N PRO A 243 13.15 -21.69 47.68
CA PRO A 243 13.99 -22.41 48.63
C PRO A 243 13.28 -23.69 49.10
N ASP A 244 13.98 -24.82 48.95
CA ASP A 244 13.54 -26.14 49.40
C ASP A 244 13.62 -26.25 50.93
N VAL A 245 12.48 -26.48 51.60
CA VAL A 245 12.40 -26.66 53.06
C VAL A 245 11.97 -28.09 53.36
N THR A 246 12.95 -28.91 53.71
CA THR A 246 12.76 -30.31 54.10
C THR A 246 12.25 -30.43 55.54
N MET A 247 11.09 -31.07 55.74
CA MET A 247 10.66 -31.62 57.02
C MET A 247 9.99 -32.99 56.80
N LYS A 248 10.10 -33.88 57.80
CA LYS A 248 9.83 -35.32 57.70
C LYS A 248 8.35 -35.71 57.88
N GLU A 249 8.04 -36.92 57.42
CA GLU A 249 6.75 -37.63 57.46
C GLU A 249 6.20 -37.90 58.87
N SER A 250 4.86 -37.99 58.99
CA SER A 250 4.17 -39.13 59.66
C SER A 250 2.65 -39.15 59.44
N ASN A 251 2.17 -40.25 58.84
CA ASN A 251 0.88 -40.96 59.02
C ASN A 251 -0.52 -40.32 58.84
N ASP A 252 -1.23 -40.95 57.89
CA ASP A 252 -2.56 -41.60 57.98
C ASP A 252 -3.92 -40.85 57.85
N ASP A 253 -4.79 -41.59 57.15
CA ASP A 253 -6.25 -41.65 57.13
C ASP A 253 -7.15 -40.65 56.33
N ASN A 254 -7.69 -41.24 55.26
CA ASN A 254 -9.09 -41.23 54.81
C ASN A 254 -9.70 -40.10 53.94
N ALA A 255 -10.19 -40.58 52.78
CA ALA A 255 -11.52 -40.32 52.21
C ALA A 255 -11.81 -39.09 51.31
N SER A 256 -12.11 -39.45 50.05
CA SER A 256 -13.20 -38.94 49.19
C SER A 256 -13.05 -37.64 48.39
N ALA A 257 -13.20 -37.79 47.05
CA ALA A 257 -13.70 -36.82 46.03
C ALA A 257 -12.97 -35.46 45.89
N SER A 258 -12.91 -34.76 44.74
CA SER A 258 -13.14 -35.02 43.30
C SER A 258 -12.54 -33.82 42.52
N ASN A 259 -12.32 -33.79 41.19
CA ASN A 259 -12.59 -34.69 40.05
C ASN A 259 -11.29 -34.95 39.25
N GLN A 260 -11.38 -35.71 38.16
CA GLN A 260 -10.36 -35.78 37.11
C GLN A 260 -10.58 -34.67 36.05
N THR A 261 -9.51 -34.18 35.45
CA THR A 261 -9.55 -33.44 34.18
C THR A 261 -8.52 -34.06 33.24
N GLU A 262 -8.95 -34.94 32.35
CA GLU A 262 -8.08 -35.57 31.36
C GLU A 262 -7.77 -34.61 30.20
N MET A 263 -6.56 -34.76 29.65
CA MET A 263 -6.11 -34.04 28.47
C MET A 263 -6.78 -34.60 27.22
N LEU A 264 -7.39 -33.74 26.40
CA LEU A 264 -7.66 -34.03 25.00
C LEU A 264 -6.80 -33.13 24.11
N VAL A 265 -6.04 -33.77 23.23
CA VAL A 265 -5.25 -33.15 22.16
C VAL A 265 -6.11 -33.23 20.90
N ASP A 266 -6.38 -32.08 20.28
CA ASP A 266 -7.18 -32.00 19.04
C ASP A 266 -6.30 -31.47 17.89
N GLU A 267 -6.16 -32.27 16.82
CA GLU A 267 -5.63 -31.81 15.53
C GLU A 267 -6.77 -31.21 14.67
N PRO A 268 -6.54 -30.13 13.93
CA PRO A 268 -7.40 -29.74 12.81
C PRO A 268 -6.96 -30.41 11.49
N GLU A 269 -7.91 -31.09 10.83
CA GLU A 269 -7.70 -31.92 9.64
C GLU A 269 -7.24 -31.17 8.38
N ARG A 270 -6.49 -31.87 7.51
CA ARG A 270 -6.13 -31.40 6.17
C ARG A 270 -7.25 -31.67 5.14
N ILE A 271 -8.01 -30.65 4.77
CA ILE A 271 -8.91 -30.72 3.60
C ILE A 271 -8.09 -30.72 2.30
N SER A 272 -8.39 -31.66 1.41
CA SER A 272 -7.64 -31.90 0.18
C SER A 272 -7.94 -30.90 -0.94
N LYS A 273 -6.92 -30.52 -1.73
CA LYS A 273 -7.04 -29.52 -2.81
C LYS A 273 -7.72 -30.03 -4.10
N SER A 274 -8.29 -31.24 -4.10
CA SER A 274 -8.83 -31.90 -5.30
C SER A 274 -10.28 -31.60 -5.63
N GLU A 275 -11.09 -31.11 -4.68
CA GLU A 275 -12.55 -30.97 -4.88
C GLU A 275 -12.96 -29.59 -5.43
N VAL A 276 -12.16 -28.54 -5.20
CA VAL A 276 -12.44 -27.17 -5.67
C VAL A 276 -12.34 -27.04 -7.20
N TYR A 277 -11.57 -27.90 -7.87
CA TYR A 277 -11.41 -27.87 -9.33
C TYR A 277 -12.56 -28.52 -10.11
N ARG A 278 -13.45 -29.29 -9.44
CA ARG A 278 -14.56 -30.00 -10.11
C ARG A 278 -15.84 -29.19 -10.19
N SER A 279 -16.08 -28.26 -9.26
CA SER A 279 -17.26 -27.38 -9.27
C SER A 279 -17.18 -26.27 -10.32
N ALA A 280 -15.98 -25.82 -10.70
CA ALA A 280 -15.77 -24.76 -11.68
C ALA A 280 -16.14 -25.16 -13.12
N GLN A 281 -15.95 -26.43 -13.52
CA GLN A 281 -16.22 -26.90 -14.89
C GLN A 281 -17.72 -27.07 -15.19
N THR A 282 -18.54 -27.33 -14.18
CA THR A 282 -20.00 -27.54 -14.35
C THR A 282 -20.74 -26.24 -14.66
N ILE A 283 -20.22 -25.08 -14.22
CA ILE A 283 -20.84 -23.77 -14.43
C ILE A 283 -20.58 -23.24 -15.85
N THR A 284 -19.47 -23.62 -16.48
CA THR A 284 -19.11 -23.19 -17.84
C THR A 284 -19.88 -23.91 -18.96
N ALA A 285 -20.71 -24.91 -18.65
CA ALA A 285 -21.40 -25.75 -19.64
C ALA A 285 -22.86 -25.35 -19.94
N SER A 286 -23.42 -24.36 -19.24
CA SER A 286 -24.87 -24.05 -19.28
C SER A 286 -25.25 -22.72 -19.95
N ILE A 287 -24.29 -21.99 -20.53
CA ILE A 287 -24.55 -20.77 -21.32
C ILE A 287 -24.12 -21.01 -22.77
N GLY A 288 -24.83 -21.93 -23.42
CA GLY A 288 -24.70 -22.26 -24.83
C GLY A 288 -26.08 -22.57 -25.42
N ASP A 289 -26.39 -21.89 -26.53
CA ASP A 289 -27.54 -22.08 -27.42
C ASP A 289 -28.94 -21.66 -26.91
N SER A 290 -29.37 -20.46 -27.36
CA SER A 290 -30.71 -20.29 -27.92
C SER A 290 -30.77 -19.11 -28.89
N THR A 291 -30.96 -19.46 -30.16
CA THR A 291 -31.34 -18.61 -31.31
C THR A 291 -32.37 -17.51 -30.97
N LYS A 292 -32.49 -16.36 -31.66
CA LYS A 292 -32.73 -16.22 -33.12
C LYS A 292 -32.72 -14.74 -33.58
N ARG A 293 -32.73 -14.56 -34.90
CA ARG A 293 -32.76 -13.30 -35.69
C ARG A 293 -33.91 -12.35 -35.28
N ASP A 294 -33.68 -11.04 -35.44
CA ASP A 294 -34.57 -10.22 -36.27
C ASP A 294 -33.84 -9.04 -36.94
N LYS A 295 -34.47 -8.45 -37.97
CA LYS A 295 -33.88 -7.48 -38.91
C LYS A 295 -34.27 -6.02 -38.65
N ASP A 296 -33.40 -5.12 -39.13
CA ASP A 296 -33.67 -3.79 -39.69
C ASP A 296 -34.73 -2.89 -39.02
N THR A 297 -34.30 -1.78 -38.42
CA THR A 297 -34.67 -0.46 -38.96
C THR A 297 -33.83 0.70 -38.41
N THR A 298 -33.53 1.61 -39.34
CA THR A 298 -32.90 2.93 -39.18
C THR A 298 -33.55 3.83 -38.11
N MET A 299 -32.73 4.57 -37.36
CA MET A 299 -33.12 5.88 -36.81
C MET A 299 -32.00 6.90 -37.07
N ILE A 300 -32.42 8.09 -37.50
CA ILE A 300 -31.57 9.20 -37.96
C ILE A 300 -31.34 10.19 -36.80
N GLY A 301 -30.23 10.93 -36.84
CA GLY A 301 -29.75 11.72 -35.71
C GLY A 301 -30.57 12.95 -35.32
N GLY A 302 -30.27 13.47 -34.13
CA GLY A 302 -30.72 14.74 -33.56
C GLY A 302 -29.63 15.30 -32.62
N PRO A 303 -29.53 16.62 -32.43
CA PRO A 303 -28.27 17.26 -32.05
C PRO A 303 -27.99 17.34 -30.54
N SER A 304 -26.70 17.39 -30.22
CA SER A 304 -26.16 17.79 -28.92
C SER A 304 -26.40 19.27 -28.63
N ASN A 305 -26.86 19.58 -27.41
CA ASN A 305 -26.59 20.81 -26.67
C ASN A 305 -27.05 20.65 -25.21
N TRP A 306 -26.52 21.52 -24.34
CA TRP A 306 -26.56 21.50 -22.86
C TRP A 306 -25.54 20.56 -22.22
#